data_AF-A0A7C7V8H6-F1
#
_entry.id   AF-A0A7C7V8H6-F1
#
_cell.length_a   1.000
_cell.length_b   1.000
_cell.length_c   1.000
_cell.angle_alpha   90.00
_cell.angle_beta   90.00
_cell.angle_gamma   90.00
#
_symmetry.space_group_name_H-M   'P 1'
#
loop_
_entity.id
_entity.type
_entity.pdbx_description
1 polymer ?
#
loop_
_entity_poly.entity_id
_entity_poly.type
_entity_poly.pdbx_seq_one_letter_code
_entity_poly.pdbx_strand_id
1 'polypeptide(L)'
;MIRTESMPQVSASSILEHSPNGIVLVDDEARIQYVNPAFRRMFGIGGKDLRGRKAAEILQSDCFERMLRAEGDLSVRGSLPERGVCYRATLFRIEGEHRACGIFIDTSEEERARAELAQVKRETLARAQEVIRRQMQTAQEIAGLLGETTAETKVLLARLSDLLREEGTP
;
A
#
# COMPACT_ATOMS: atom_id res chain seq x y z
N MET A 1 15.65 -43.01 28.62
CA MET A 1 15.35 -43.24 27.19
C MET A 1 14.26 -42.28 26.78
N ILE A 2 14.62 -41.14 26.18
CA ILE A 2 13.66 -40.17 25.65
C ILE A 2 13.41 -40.56 24.19
N ARG A 3 12.14 -40.80 23.88
CA ARG A 3 11.63 -41.24 22.57
C ARG A 3 11.76 -40.05 21.62
N THR A 4 12.69 -40.12 20.67
CA THR A 4 12.81 -39.13 19.59
C THR A 4 11.61 -39.29 18.68
N GLU A 5 10.63 -38.39 18.78
CA GLU A 5 9.54 -38.28 17.84
C GLU A 5 10.13 -37.97 16.46
N SER A 6 10.01 -38.93 15.54
CA SER A 6 10.42 -38.77 14.15
C SER A 6 9.54 -37.70 13.51
N MET A 7 10.12 -36.53 13.23
CA MET A 7 9.51 -35.55 12.34
C MET A 7 9.06 -36.27 11.05
N PRO A 8 7.80 -36.10 10.60
CA PRO A 8 7.39 -36.65 9.31
C PRO A 8 8.29 -36.06 8.23
N GLN A 9 8.90 -36.92 7.39
CA GLN A 9 9.69 -36.49 6.24
C GLN A 9 8.75 -35.83 5.23
N VAL A 10 8.48 -34.54 5.40
CA VAL A 10 7.86 -33.74 4.36
C VAL A 10 8.91 -33.60 3.26
N SER A 11 8.67 -34.23 2.11
CA SER A 11 9.53 -34.06 0.94
C SER A 11 9.56 -32.59 0.53
N ALA A 12 10.75 -32.07 0.20
CA ALA A 12 10.89 -30.72 -0.35
C ALA A 12 9.98 -30.49 -1.57
N SER A 13 9.70 -31.54 -2.37
CA SER A 13 8.76 -31.46 -3.49
C SER A 13 7.33 -31.13 -3.05
N SER A 14 6.84 -31.74 -1.96
CA SER A 14 5.49 -31.49 -1.43
C SER A 14 5.35 -30.07 -0.90
N ILE A 15 6.39 -29.53 -0.28
CA ILE A 15 6.42 -28.13 0.18
C ILE A 15 6.32 -27.18 -1.02
N LEU A 16 7.08 -27.44 -2.08
CA LEU A 16 7.06 -26.62 -3.28
C LEU A 16 5.70 -26.66 -4.00
N GLU A 17 5.05 -27.83 -4.06
CA GLU A 17 3.75 -28.01 -4.73
C GLU A 17 2.58 -27.33 -3.99
N HIS A 18 2.59 -27.39 -2.66
CA HIS A 18 1.53 -26.84 -1.81
C HIS A 18 1.80 -25.40 -1.32
N SER A 19 2.97 -24.84 -1.64
CA SER A 19 3.28 -23.45 -1.30
C SER A 19 2.26 -22.49 -1.95
N PRO A 20 1.69 -21.53 -1.19
CA PRO A 20 0.85 -20.48 -1.75
C PRO A 20 1.67 -19.48 -2.59
N ASN A 21 2.98 -19.42 -2.37
CA ASN A 21 3.89 -18.51 -3.06
C ASN A 21 4.34 -19.11 -4.39
N GLY A 22 4.46 -18.27 -5.41
CA GLY A 22 5.07 -18.67 -6.67
C GLY A 22 6.56 -18.93 -6.48
N ILE A 23 7.04 -20.08 -6.93
CA ILE A 23 8.45 -20.45 -6.85
C ILE A 23 8.93 -20.80 -8.25
N VAL A 24 10.08 -20.24 -8.62
CA VAL A 24 10.78 -20.55 -9.87
C VAL A 24 12.26 -20.79 -9.57
N LEU A 25 12.82 -21.81 -10.21
CA LEU A 25 14.26 -22.08 -10.22
C LEU A 25 14.79 -21.81 -11.61
N VAL A 26 15.93 -21.12 -11.69
CA VAL A 26 16.63 -20.85 -12.93
C VAL A 26 18.09 -21.28 -12.84
N ASP A 27 18.73 -21.49 -13.99
CA ASP A 27 20.18 -21.68 -14.10
C ASP A 27 20.95 -20.33 -14.16
N ASP A 28 22.27 -20.40 -14.30
CA ASP A 28 23.19 -19.25 -14.41
C ASP A 28 22.94 -18.39 -15.67
N GLU A 29 22.13 -18.86 -16.62
CA GLU A 29 21.71 -18.12 -17.82
C GLU A 29 20.29 -17.55 -17.69
N ALA A 30 19.72 -17.58 -16.48
CA ALA A 30 18.35 -17.21 -16.16
C ALA A 30 17.29 -18.03 -16.93
N ARG A 31 17.59 -19.27 -17.29
CA ARG A 31 16.62 -20.19 -17.92
C ARG A 31 15.90 -21.01 -16.87
N ILE A 32 14.59 -21.13 -17.02
CA ILE A 32 13.72 -21.84 -16.08
C ILE A 32 14.06 -23.33 -16.06
N GLN A 33 14.31 -23.87 -14.87
CA GLN A 33 14.51 -25.30 -14.62
C GLN A 33 13.27 -25.94 -13.99
N TYR A 34 12.56 -25.16 -13.17
CA TYR A 34 11.35 -25.57 -12.47
C TYR A 34 10.47 -24.37 -12.12
N VAL A 35 9.15 -24.58 -12.12
CA VAL A 35 8.15 -23.66 -11.57
C VAL A 35 7.13 -24.46 -10.79
N ASN A 36 6.70 -23.94 -9.65
CA ASN A 36 5.61 -24.56 -8.90
C ASN A 36 4.22 -24.18 -9.46
N PRO A 37 3.15 -24.89 -9.07
CA PRO A 37 1.79 -24.57 -9.52
C PRO A 37 1.34 -23.15 -9.15
N ALA A 38 1.75 -22.62 -8.00
CA ALA A 38 1.39 -21.27 -7.58
C ALA A 38 1.98 -20.20 -8.53
N PHE A 39 3.22 -20.36 -8.98
CA PHE A 39 3.84 -19.46 -9.96
C PHE A 39 3.06 -19.50 -11.27
N ARG A 40 2.71 -20.69 -11.75
CA ARG A 40 1.89 -20.86 -12.96
C ARG A 40 0.53 -20.17 -12.84
N ARG A 41 -0.14 -20.29 -11.69
CA ARG A 41 -1.42 -19.60 -11.43
C ARG A 41 -1.25 -18.08 -11.42
N MET A 42 -0.26 -17.57 -10.68
CA MET A 42 0.03 -16.14 -10.53
C MET A 42 0.30 -15.46 -11.88
N PHE A 43 1.15 -16.05 -12.71
CA PHE A 43 1.49 -15.52 -14.04
C PHE A 43 0.50 -16.00 -15.12
N GLY A 44 -0.52 -16.78 -14.75
CA GLY A 44 -1.52 -17.40 -15.60
C GLY A 44 -0.95 -18.15 -16.81
N ILE A 45 0.08 -18.94 -16.54
CA ILE A 45 0.72 -19.82 -17.48
C ILE A 45 0.00 -21.17 -17.39
N GLY A 46 -0.61 -21.60 -18.50
CA GLY A 46 -1.22 -22.93 -18.60
C GLY A 46 -0.18 -24.07 -18.51
N GLY A 47 -0.61 -25.30 -18.82
CA GLY A 47 0.26 -26.51 -18.82
C GLY A 47 1.41 -26.52 -19.84
N LYS A 48 1.80 -25.37 -20.38
CA LYS A 48 2.95 -25.22 -21.28
C LYS A 48 4.23 -25.57 -20.54
N ASP A 49 5.14 -26.27 -21.21
CA ASP A 49 6.48 -26.43 -20.69
C ASP A 49 7.22 -25.09 -20.72
N LEU A 50 7.84 -24.75 -19.60
CA LEU A 50 8.63 -23.54 -19.42
C LEU A 50 10.13 -23.86 -19.34
N ARG A 51 10.50 -25.14 -19.23
CA ARG A 51 11.88 -25.53 -19.04
C ARG A 51 12.77 -25.03 -20.19
N GLY A 52 13.91 -24.45 -19.86
CA GLY A 52 14.88 -23.88 -20.81
C GLY A 52 14.55 -22.50 -21.36
N ARG A 53 13.34 -21.97 -21.12
CA ARG A 53 12.95 -20.61 -21.53
C ARG A 53 13.55 -19.57 -20.58
N LYS A 54 13.87 -18.38 -21.09
CA LYS A 54 14.37 -17.29 -20.23
C LYS A 54 13.27 -16.77 -19.31
N ALA A 55 13.57 -16.62 -18.03
CA ALA A 55 12.63 -16.09 -17.04
C ALA A 55 12.11 -14.70 -17.43
N ALA A 56 12.96 -13.87 -18.06
CA ALA A 56 12.58 -12.54 -18.54
C ALA A 56 11.43 -12.54 -19.56
N GLU A 57 11.25 -13.61 -20.36
CA GLU A 57 10.12 -13.72 -21.30
C GLU A 57 8.77 -13.86 -20.58
N ILE A 58 8.79 -14.45 -19.38
CA ILE A 58 7.59 -14.69 -18.57
C ILE A 58 7.33 -13.50 -17.66
N LEU A 59 8.38 -13.03 -16.99
CA LEU A 59 8.30 -11.98 -15.98
C LEU A 59 8.26 -10.58 -16.58
N GLN A 60 8.61 -10.43 -17.86
CA GLN A 60 8.80 -9.14 -18.53
C GLN A 60 9.75 -8.22 -17.73
N SER A 61 10.75 -8.81 -17.08
CA SER A 61 11.68 -8.16 -16.18
C SER A 61 13.04 -8.86 -16.22
N ASP A 62 14.11 -8.09 -16.08
CA ASP A 62 15.51 -8.55 -16.01
C ASP A 62 15.96 -8.89 -14.58
N CYS A 63 15.02 -9.21 -13.69
CA CYS A 63 15.30 -9.37 -12.26
C CYS A 63 16.30 -10.51 -11.97
N PHE A 64 16.25 -11.61 -12.74
CA PHE A 64 17.19 -12.72 -12.59
C PHE A 64 18.57 -12.36 -13.11
N GLU A 65 18.67 -11.70 -14.26
CA GLU A 65 19.93 -11.21 -14.82
C GLU A 65 20.61 -10.21 -13.88
N ARG A 66 19.83 -9.31 -13.26
CA ARG A 66 20.33 -8.38 -12.24
C ARG A 66 20.80 -9.10 -10.98
N MET A 67 20.03 -10.08 -10.50
CA MET A 67 20.42 -10.88 -9.33
C MET A 67 21.72 -11.67 -9.61
N LEU A 68 21.86 -12.25 -10.81
CA LEU A 68 23.05 -13.02 -11.20
C LEU A 68 24.31 -12.17 -11.24
N ARG A 69 24.19 -10.86 -11.52
CA ARG A 69 25.31 -9.92 -11.50
C ARG A 69 25.56 -9.27 -10.14
N ALA A 70 24.54 -9.18 -9.29
CA ALA A 70 24.66 -8.63 -7.95
C ALA A 70 25.46 -9.57 -7.04
N GLU A 71 26.02 -9.06 -5.94
CA GLU A 71 26.51 -9.87 -4.83
C GLU A 71 25.43 -9.89 -3.75
N GLY A 72 24.76 -11.04 -3.56
CA GLY A 72 23.68 -11.23 -2.58
C GLY A 72 22.27 -11.37 -3.16
N ASP A 73 21.28 -11.31 -2.27
CA ASP A 73 19.86 -11.48 -2.57
C ASP A 73 19.23 -10.20 -3.12
N LEU A 74 18.25 -10.34 -4.00
CA LEU A 74 17.55 -9.23 -4.62
C LEU A 74 16.05 -9.30 -4.31
N SER A 75 15.52 -8.22 -3.71
CA SER A 75 14.09 -8.05 -3.50
C SER A 75 13.53 -7.06 -4.52
N VAL A 76 12.52 -7.46 -5.27
CA VAL A 76 11.84 -6.63 -6.26
C VAL A 76 10.34 -6.63 -6.04
N ARG A 77 9.68 -5.55 -6.44
CA ARG A 77 8.23 -5.48 -6.55
C ARG A 77 7.87 -5.45 -8.03
N GLY A 78 6.80 -6.13 -8.38
CA GLY A 78 6.24 -6.12 -9.72
C GLY A 78 4.73 -6.13 -9.68
N SER A 79 4.14 -5.84 -10.82
CA SER A 79 2.70 -5.83 -10.99
C SER A 79 2.35 -6.34 -12.38
N LEU A 80 1.26 -7.07 -12.48
CA LEU A 80 0.65 -7.58 -13.69
C LEU A 80 -0.73 -6.90 -13.83
N PRO A 81 -0.82 -5.69 -14.42
CA PRO A 81 -2.06 -4.92 -14.47
C PRO A 81 -3.19 -5.69 -15.17
N GLU A 82 -2.89 -6.41 -16.25
CA GLU A 82 -3.85 -7.23 -17.00
C GLU A 82 -4.52 -8.32 -16.15
N ARG A 83 -3.87 -8.73 -15.05
CA ARG A 83 -4.37 -9.75 -14.12
C ARG A 83 -4.82 -9.17 -12.78
N GLY A 84 -4.60 -7.87 -12.56
CA GLY A 84 -4.84 -7.23 -11.27
C GLY A 84 -4.01 -7.81 -10.13
N VAL A 85 -2.82 -8.36 -10.44
CA VAL A 85 -1.92 -8.98 -9.47
C VAL A 85 -0.75 -8.06 -9.18
N CYS A 86 -0.49 -7.79 -7.91
CA CYS A 86 0.75 -7.19 -7.42
C CYS A 86 1.55 -8.26 -6.71
N TYR A 87 2.86 -8.29 -6.90
CA TYR A 87 3.71 -9.26 -6.23
C TYR A 87 5.00 -8.64 -5.70
N ARG A 88 5.53 -9.26 -4.66
CA ARG A 88 6.89 -9.05 -4.17
C ARG A 88 7.69 -10.31 -4.42
N ALA A 89 8.83 -10.19 -5.10
CA ALA A 89 9.72 -11.30 -5.37
C ALA A 89 11.04 -11.16 -4.61
N THR A 90 11.49 -12.25 -4.00
CA THR A 90 12.81 -12.37 -3.40
C THR A 90 13.60 -13.40 -4.21
N LEU A 91 14.73 -12.97 -4.75
CA LEU A 91 15.62 -13.76 -5.59
C LEU A 91 16.94 -13.98 -4.85
N PHE A 92 17.38 -15.23 -4.80
CA PHE A 92 18.62 -15.61 -4.14
C PHE A 92 19.31 -16.74 -4.90
N ARG A 93 20.64 -16.81 -4.78
CA ARG A 93 21.42 -17.95 -5.29
C ARG A 93 21.35 -19.10 -4.28
N ILE A 94 21.28 -20.32 -4.80
CA ILE A 94 21.35 -21.51 -3.95
C ILE A 94 22.82 -21.84 -3.76
N GLU A 95 23.32 -21.80 -2.52
CA GLU A 95 24.72 -22.13 -2.24
C GLU A 95 25.05 -23.57 -2.66
N GLY A 96 26.16 -23.75 -3.38
CA GLY A 96 26.61 -25.05 -3.86
C GLY A 96 25.90 -25.58 -5.12
N GLU A 97 24.86 -24.89 -5.60
CA GLU A 97 24.23 -25.18 -6.88
C GLU A 97 24.36 -23.97 -7.81
N HIS A 98 24.76 -24.17 -9.08
CA HIS A 98 24.79 -23.15 -10.14
C HIS A 98 23.36 -22.75 -10.58
N ARG A 99 22.55 -22.32 -9.61
CA ARG A 99 21.11 -22.09 -9.72
C ARG A 99 20.68 -20.94 -8.83
N ALA A 100 19.62 -20.27 -9.28
CA ALA A 100 18.96 -19.22 -8.52
C ALA A 100 17.48 -19.56 -8.30
N CYS A 101 16.95 -19.15 -7.15
CA CYS A 101 15.56 -19.31 -6.77
C CYS A 101 14.90 -17.94 -6.68
N GLY A 102 13.69 -17.83 -7.21
CA GLY A 102 12.80 -16.70 -6.98
C GLY A 102 11.54 -17.13 -6.27
N ILE A 103 11.22 -16.47 -5.16
CA ILE A 103 9.97 -16.64 -4.42
C ILE A 103 9.12 -15.40 -4.63
N PHE A 104 7.93 -15.58 -5.18
CA PHE A 104 6.95 -14.56 -5.54
C PHE A 104 5.77 -14.65 -4.59
N ILE A 105 5.55 -13.59 -3.82
CA ILE A 105 4.46 -13.45 -2.88
C ILE A 105 3.43 -12.54 -3.52
N ASP A 106 2.20 -13.03 -3.67
CA ASP A 106 1.08 -12.18 -4.06
C ASP A 106 0.82 -11.17 -2.93
N THR A 107 0.82 -9.88 -3.26
CA THR A 107 0.54 -8.79 -2.32
C THR A 107 -0.65 -7.96 -2.78
N SER A 108 -1.50 -8.53 -3.64
CA SER A 108 -2.63 -7.81 -4.24
C SER A 108 -3.67 -7.42 -3.21
N GLU A 109 -3.99 -8.31 -2.28
CA GLU A 109 -4.99 -8.06 -1.25
C GLU A 109 -4.52 -6.96 -0.29
N GLU A 110 -3.27 -7.01 0.16
CA GLU A 110 -2.70 -5.99 1.03
C GLU A 110 -2.65 -4.62 0.35
N GLU A 111 -2.23 -4.56 -0.92
CA GLU A 111 -2.17 -3.31 -1.66
C GLU A 111 -3.57 -2.73 -1.91
N ARG A 112 -4.59 -3.57 -2.18
CA ARG A 112 -6.00 -3.14 -2.30
C ARG A 112 -6.54 -2.62 -0.98
N ALA A 113 -6.40 -3.38 0.12
CA ALA A 113 -6.85 -2.96 1.44
C ALA A 113 -6.17 -1.66 1.89
N ARG A 114 -4.88 -1.51 1.58
CA ARG A 114 -4.13 -0.28 1.87
C ARG A 114 -4.64 0.90 1.04
N ALA A 115 -4.95 0.70 -0.23
CA ALA A 115 -5.50 1.73 -1.10
C ALA A 115 -6.89 2.18 -0.64
N GLU A 116 -7.78 1.25 -0.29
CA GLU A 116 -9.11 1.53 0.27
C GLU A 116 -9.02 2.33 1.57
N LEU A 117 -8.19 1.88 2.51
CA LEU A 117 -7.99 2.60 3.77
C LEU A 117 -7.43 4.01 3.53
N ALA A 118 -6.50 4.17 2.59
CA ALA A 118 -5.95 5.48 2.23
C ALA A 118 -7.02 6.40 1.63
N GLN A 119 -7.95 5.85 0.84
CA GLN A 119 -9.09 6.59 0.31
C GLN A 119 -10.05 7.03 1.41
N VAL A 120 -10.49 6.11 2.27
CA VAL A 120 -11.39 6.44 3.40
C VAL A 120 -10.78 7.50 4.31
N LYS A 121 -9.47 7.40 4.60
CA LYS A 121 -8.75 8.42 5.37
C LYS A 121 -8.79 9.79 4.69
N ARG A 122 -8.55 9.86 3.38
CA ARG A 122 -8.61 11.12 2.61
C ARG A 122 -10.01 11.72 2.62
N GLU A 123 -11.03 10.91 2.37
CA GLU A 123 -12.43 11.36 2.36
C GLU A 123 -12.86 11.89 3.75
N THR A 124 -12.48 11.18 4.81
CA THR A 124 -12.77 11.58 6.19
C THR A 124 -12.12 12.92 6.52
N LEU A 125 -10.84 13.10 6.15
CA LEU A 125 -10.12 14.36 6.36
C LEU A 125 -10.78 15.51 5.60
N ALA A 126 -11.12 15.30 4.33
CA ALA A 126 -11.77 16.31 3.50
C ALA A 126 -13.13 16.74 4.08
N ARG A 127 -13.95 15.78 4.55
CA ARG A 127 -15.22 16.08 5.22
C ARG A 127 -15.02 16.86 6.52
N ALA A 128 -14.04 16.50 7.34
CA ALA A 128 -13.74 17.21 8.58
C ALA A 128 -13.31 18.66 8.29
N GLN A 129 -12.41 18.86 7.31
CA GLN A 129 -11.97 20.19 6.89
C GLN A 129 -13.13 21.05 6.37
N GLU A 130 -14.04 20.49 5.59
CA GLU A 130 -15.22 21.19 5.10
C GLU A 130 -16.17 21.62 6.24
N VAL A 131 -16.38 20.76 7.24
CA VAL A 131 -17.19 21.10 8.43
C VAL A 131 -16.54 22.24 9.22
N ILE A 132 -15.23 22.17 9.46
CA ILE A 132 -14.49 23.23 10.17
C ILE A 132 -14.59 24.54 9.40
N ARG A 133 -14.42 24.51 8.07
CA ARG A 133 -14.54 25.70 7.21
C ARG A 133 -15.92 26.34 7.34
N ARG A 134 -16.99 25.54 7.29
CA ARG A 134 -18.36 26.02 7.48
C ARG A 134 -18.58 26.63 8.86
N GLN A 135 -18.14 25.97 9.92
CA GLN A 135 -18.26 26.50 11.29
C GLN A 135 -17.49 27.82 11.46
N MET A 136 -16.29 27.93 10.89
CA MET A 136 -15.50 29.17 10.93
C MET A 136 -16.21 30.32 10.21
N GLN A 137 -16.81 30.05 9.05
CA GLN A 137 -17.58 31.04 8.31
C GLN A 137 -18.81 31.51 9.11
N THR A 138 -19.58 30.59 9.67
CA THR A 138 -20.72 30.94 10.54
C THR A 138 -20.28 31.75 11.76
N ALA A 139 -19.16 31.40 12.38
CA ALA A 139 -18.62 32.17 13.50
C ALA A 139 -18.23 33.61 13.08
N GLN A 140 -17.65 33.80 11.90
CA GLN A 140 -17.33 35.11 11.35
C GLN A 140 -18.60 35.94 11.07
N GLU A 141 -19.65 35.33 10.52
CA GLU A 141 -20.94 35.99 10.29
C GLU A 141 -21.59 36.43 11.61
N ILE A 142 -21.63 35.55 12.62
CA ILE A 142 -22.15 35.89 13.97
C ILE A 142 -21.32 37.01 14.59
N ALA A 143 -19.99 36.95 14.50
CA ALA A 143 -19.11 37.98 15.04
C ALA A 143 -19.33 39.34 14.33
N GLY A 144 -19.56 39.33 13.02
CA GLY A 144 -19.91 40.52 12.25
C GLY A 144 -21.21 41.16 12.74
N LEU A 145 -22.28 40.36 12.87
CA LEU A 145 -23.58 40.81 13.37
C LEU A 145 -23.48 41.35 14.80
N LEU A 146 -22.80 40.63 15.70
CA LEU A 146 -22.57 41.09 17.07
C LEU A 146 -21.81 42.42 17.12
N GLY A 147 -20.81 42.59 16.24
CA GLY A 147 -20.05 43.83 16.09
C GLY A 147 -20.94 45.01 15.69
N GLU A 148 -21.81 44.80 14.71
CA GLU A 148 -22.79 45.79 14.24
C GLU A 148 -23.76 46.19 15.35
N THR A 149 -24.42 45.21 16.00
CA THR A 149 -25.37 45.49 17.09
C THR A 149 -24.70 46.19 18.29
N THR A 150 -23.44 45.86 18.57
CA THR A 150 -22.67 46.49 19.65
C THR A 150 -22.34 47.95 19.31
N ALA A 151 -22.00 48.23 18.06
CA ALA A 151 -21.76 49.60 17.58
C ALA A 151 -23.04 50.44 17.66
N GLU A 152 -24.18 49.91 17.19
CA GLU A 152 -25.49 50.56 17.30
C GLU A 152 -25.87 50.85 18.75
N THR A 153 -25.71 49.86 19.64
CA THR A 153 -25.97 49.99 21.08
C THR A 153 -25.10 51.09 21.70
N LYS A 154 -23.81 51.15 21.34
CA LYS A 154 -22.90 52.19 21.83
C LYS A 154 -23.32 53.59 21.39
N VAL A 155 -23.75 53.74 20.14
CA VAL A 155 -24.25 55.04 19.61
C VAL A 155 -25.52 55.47 20.33
N LEU A 156 -26.46 54.54 20.54
CA LEU A 156 -27.69 54.81 21.28
C LEU A 156 -27.41 55.23 22.72
N LEU A 157 -26.56 54.48 23.44
CA LEU A 157 -26.19 54.80 24.82
C LEU A 157 -25.44 56.14 24.93
N ALA A 158 -24.58 56.47 23.96
CA ALA A 158 -23.91 57.77 23.92
C ALA A 158 -24.93 58.92 23.79
N ARG A 159 -25.87 58.83 22.84
CA ARG A 159 -26.94 59.83 22.68
C ARG A 159 -27.81 59.97 23.92
N LEU A 160 -28.15 58.84 24.55
CA LEU A 160 -28.96 58.83 25.78
C LEU A 160 -28.21 59.46 26.95
N SER A 161 -26.89 59.24 27.03
CA SER A 161 -26.02 59.87 28.03
C SER A 161 -25.85 61.36 27.82
N ASP A 162 -25.78 61.82 26.56
CA ASP A 162 -25.72 63.24 26.22
C ASP A 162 -27.03 63.97 26.57
N LEU A 163 -28.19 63.38 26.27
CA LEU A 163 -29.50 63.93 26.66
C LEU A 163 -29.64 64.08 28.20
N LEU A 164 -29.24 63.06 28.96
CA LEU A 164 -29.28 63.10 30.43
C LEU A 164 -28.30 64.13 31.01
N ARG A 165 -27.21 64.45 30.30
CA ARG A 165 -26.27 65.51 30.68
C ARG A 165 -26.81 66.90 30.38
N GLU A 166 -27.54 67.07 29.29
CA GLU A 166 -28.18 68.34 28.92
C GLU A 166 -29.32 68.70 29.88
N GLU A 167 -30.14 67.73 30.32
CA GLU A 167 -31.20 67.94 31.32
C GLU A 167 -30.68 68.16 32.76
N GLY A 168 -29.39 67.89 33.01
CA GLY A 168 -28.72 68.03 34.31
C GLY A 168 -28.07 69.39 34.58
N THR A 169 -28.25 70.37 33.69
CA THR A 169 -27.76 71.75 33.89
C THR A 169 -28.96 72.64 34.25
N PRO A 170 -28.95 73.33 35.42
CA PRO A 170 -30.12 74.01 35.98
C PRO A 170 -30.65 75.19 35.16
#